data_AF-X1M034-F1
#
_entry.id   AF-X1M034-F1
#
_cell.length_a   1.000
_cell.length_b   1.000
_cell.length_c   1.000
_cell.angle_alpha   90.00
_cell.angle_beta   90.00
_cell.angle_gamma   90.00
#
_symmetry.space_group_name_H-M   'P 1'
#
loop_
_entity.id
_entity.type
_entity.pdbx_description
1 polymer ?
#
loop_
_entity_poly.entity_id
_entity_poly.type
_entity_poly.pdbx_seq_one_letter_code
_entity_poly.pdbx_strand_id
1 'polypeptide(L)'
;ISAKGVEVVTPEGISMKEAIKINTEGAKREGLEELKDDGTLVLTDEARNVGKELYGLDLSEIRFADMEDVGKELLAAGTKLVEKYK
;
A
#
# COMPACT_ATOMS: atom_id res chain seq x y z
N ILE A 1 -5.22 -9.34 15.38
CA ILE A 1 -5.36 -10.66 14.70
C ILE A 1 -5.05 -11.74 15.73
N SER A 2 -5.90 -12.75 15.86
CA SER A 2 -5.63 -13.90 16.76
C SER A 2 -4.85 -14.98 16.02
N ALA A 3 -4.33 -15.98 16.74
CA ALA A 3 -3.69 -17.14 16.12
C ALA A 3 -4.64 -17.94 15.18
N LYS A 4 -5.96 -17.71 15.26
CA LYS A 4 -6.97 -18.32 14.38
C LYS A 4 -7.19 -17.56 13.06
N GLY A 5 -6.47 -16.46 12.84
CA GLY A 5 -6.66 -15.60 11.68
C GLY A 5 -7.89 -14.69 11.84
N VAL A 6 -8.48 -14.33 10.69
CA VAL A 6 -9.66 -13.47 10.57
C VAL A 6 -10.73 -14.20 9.75
N GLU A 7 -11.99 -14.05 10.16
CA GLU A 7 -13.13 -14.46 9.34
C GLU A 7 -13.43 -13.33 8.35
N VAL A 8 -13.40 -13.64 7.05
CA VAL A 8 -13.76 -12.67 6.01
C VAL A 8 -15.24 -12.84 5.69
N VAL A 9 -16.01 -11.78 5.89
CA VAL A 9 -17.43 -11.72 5.53
C VAL A 9 -17.60 -10.84 4.31
N THR A 10 -18.43 -11.28 3.36
CA THR A 10 -18.78 -10.50 2.17
C THR A 10 -20.24 -10.02 2.25
N PRO A 11 -20.58 -8.92 1.57
CA PRO A 11 -21.98 -8.54 1.39
C PRO A 11 -22.79 -9.64 0.71
N GLU A 12 -24.10 -9.67 0.96
CA GLU A 12 -25.00 -10.61 0.31
C GLU A 12 -24.90 -10.52 -1.22
N GLY A 13 -24.81 -11.67 -1.88
CA GLY A 13 -24.68 -11.75 -3.33
C GLY A 13 -23.27 -11.50 -3.89
N ILE A 14 -22.27 -11.24 -3.04
CA ILE A 14 -20.87 -11.08 -3.46
C ILE A 14 -20.06 -12.31 -3.03
N SER A 15 -19.52 -13.04 -4.01
CA SER A 15 -18.60 -14.14 -3.71
C SER A 15 -17.24 -13.61 -3.23
N MET A 16 -16.49 -14.44 -2.49
CA MET A 16 -15.11 -14.12 -2.10
C MET A 16 -14.23 -13.74 -3.30
N LYS A 17 -14.40 -14.44 -4.44
CA LYS A 17 -13.64 -14.16 -5.67
C LYS A 17 -13.96 -12.77 -6.22
N GLU A 18 -15.24 -12.38 -6.20
CA GLU A 18 -15.66 -11.04 -6.64
C GLU A 18 -15.18 -9.97 -5.67
N ALA A 19 -15.25 -10.22 -4.36
CA ALA A 19 -14.73 -9.30 -3.35
C ALA A 19 -13.23 -9.04 -3.54
N ILE A 20 -12.43 -10.10 -3.75
CA ILE A 20 -11.00 -9.97 -4.06
C ILE A 20 -10.80 -9.16 -5.33
N LYS A 21 -11.52 -9.48 -6.42
CA LYS A 21 -11.40 -8.73 -7.68
C LYS A 21 -11.73 -7.24 -7.49
N ILE A 22 -12.84 -6.92 -6.83
CA ILE A 22 -13.25 -5.53 -6.56
C ILE A 22 -12.14 -4.80 -5.78
N ASN A 23 -11.60 -5.44 -4.73
CA ASN A 23 -10.55 -4.85 -3.92
C ASN A 23 -9.26 -4.65 -4.70
N THR A 24 -8.79 -5.66 -5.45
CA THR A 24 -7.55 -5.58 -6.23
C THR A 24 -7.64 -4.52 -7.33
N GLU A 25 -8.76 -4.41 -8.04
CA GLU A 25 -8.96 -3.36 -9.05
C GLU A 25 -9.07 -1.96 -8.41
N GLY A 26 -9.67 -1.87 -7.21
CA GLY A 26 -9.72 -0.64 -6.42
C GLY A 26 -8.34 -0.20 -5.95
N ALA A 27 -7.52 -1.12 -5.45
CA ALA A 27 -6.20 -0.86 -4.88
C ALA A 27 -5.24 -0.20 -5.88
N LYS A 28 -5.39 -0.45 -7.18
CA LYS A 28 -4.63 0.25 -8.24
C LYS A 28 -4.85 1.76 -8.21
N ARG A 29 -6.06 2.20 -7.87
CA ARG A 29 -6.41 3.63 -7.70
C ARG A 29 -5.88 4.21 -6.40
N GLU A 30 -5.48 3.35 -5.46
CA GLU A 30 -4.83 3.71 -4.20
C GLU A 30 -3.29 3.62 -4.32
N GLY A 31 -2.78 3.36 -5.52
CA GLY A 31 -1.34 3.29 -5.79
C GLY A 31 -0.71 1.91 -5.63
N LEU A 32 -1.51 0.85 -5.43
CA LEU A 32 -1.05 -0.53 -5.29
C LEU A 32 -1.37 -1.34 -6.56
N GLU A 33 -0.35 -1.66 -7.36
CA GLU A 33 -0.50 -2.48 -8.58
C GLU A 33 -0.77 -3.94 -8.24
N GLU A 34 -0.02 -4.49 -7.28
CA GLU A 34 -0.08 -5.89 -6.88
C GLU A 34 0.25 -6.06 -5.39
N LEU A 35 -0.44 -6.98 -4.73
CA LEU A 35 -0.03 -7.54 -3.44
C LEU A 35 0.46 -8.96 -3.70
N LYS A 36 1.76 -9.20 -3.56
CA LYS A 36 2.36 -10.53 -3.74
C LYS A 36 1.98 -11.45 -2.58
N ASP A 37 2.05 -12.76 -2.80
CA ASP A 37 1.72 -13.78 -1.80
C ASP A 37 2.58 -13.71 -0.52
N ASP A 38 3.79 -13.13 -0.61
CA ASP A 38 4.70 -12.93 0.53
C ASP A 38 4.43 -11.62 1.30
N GLY A 39 3.38 -10.88 0.93
CA GLY A 39 3.02 -9.60 1.52
C GLY A 39 3.78 -8.40 0.96
N THR A 40 4.61 -8.59 -0.08
CA THR A 40 5.26 -7.48 -0.79
C THR A 40 4.23 -6.66 -1.56
N LEU A 41 4.27 -5.34 -1.38
CA LEU A 41 3.47 -4.37 -2.12
C LEU A 41 4.23 -3.93 -3.38
N VAL A 42 3.60 -3.99 -4.55
CA VAL A 42 4.10 -3.38 -5.79
C VAL A 42 3.34 -2.10 -6.03
N LEU A 43 4.03 -0.96 -6.05
CA LEU A 43 3.42 0.33 -6.26
C LEU A 43 3.21 0.59 -7.75
N THR A 44 2.12 1.29 -8.09
CA THR A 44 1.92 1.78 -9.47
C THR A 44 3.00 2.80 -9.82
N ASP A 45 3.29 2.96 -11.11
CA ASP A 45 4.23 3.99 -11.59
C ASP A 45 3.80 5.39 -11.15
N GLU A 46 2.49 5.66 -11.10
CA GLU A 46 1.94 6.92 -10.60
C GLU A 46 2.29 7.16 -9.13
N ALA A 47 2.04 6.18 -8.26
CA ALA A 47 2.35 6.29 -6.83
C ALA A 47 3.87 6.42 -6.60
N ARG A 48 4.67 5.65 -7.34
CA ARG A 48 6.13 5.77 -7.35
C ARG A 48 6.61 7.18 -7.73
N ASN A 49 6.01 7.77 -8.76
CA ASN A 49 6.36 9.12 -9.20
C ASN A 49 5.98 10.17 -8.16
N VAL A 50 4.80 10.06 -7.54
CA VAL A 50 4.41 10.92 -6.41
C VAL A 50 5.40 10.79 -5.25
N GLY A 51 5.82 9.57 -4.92
CA GLY A 51 6.85 9.31 -3.90
C GLY A 51 8.17 10.02 -4.20
N LYS A 52 8.62 10.00 -5.46
CA LYS A 52 9.82 10.70 -5.90
C LYS A 52 9.69 12.21 -5.79
N GLU A 53 8.57 12.76 -6.28
CA GLU A 53 8.39 14.20 -6.39
C GLU A 53 8.12 14.89 -5.05
N LEU A 54 7.30 14.26 -4.19
CA LEU A 54 6.91 14.85 -2.92
C LEU A 54 7.83 14.45 -1.77
N TYR A 55 8.21 13.17 -1.71
CA TYR A 55 8.96 12.63 -0.57
C TYR A 55 10.45 12.41 -0.89
N GLY A 56 10.85 12.48 -2.17
CA GLY A 56 12.21 12.16 -2.58
C GLY A 56 12.54 10.66 -2.48
N LEU A 57 11.51 9.80 -2.47
CA LEU A 57 11.65 8.35 -2.27
C LEU A 57 11.27 7.60 -3.54
N ASP A 58 12.19 6.80 -4.07
CA ASP A 58 11.96 5.94 -5.22
C ASP A 58 11.49 4.53 -4.79
N LEU A 59 10.22 4.44 -4.39
CA LEU A 59 9.62 3.18 -3.95
C LEU A 59 8.85 2.54 -5.11
N SER A 60 9.35 1.41 -5.61
CA SER A 60 8.65 0.57 -6.60
C SER A 60 8.02 -0.66 -5.97
N GLU A 61 8.67 -1.23 -4.96
CA GLU A 61 8.15 -2.32 -4.15
C GLU A 61 8.46 -2.08 -2.66
N ILE A 62 7.59 -2.56 -1.78
CA ILE A 62 7.79 -2.54 -0.33
C ILE A 62 7.61 -3.97 0.16
N ARG A 63 8.71 -4.62 0.54
CA ARG A 63 8.65 -5.96 1.12
C ARG A 63 8.05 -5.88 2.52
N PHE A 64 7.28 -6.89 2.91
CA PHE A 64 6.68 -6.94 4.25
C PHE A 64 7.73 -6.77 5.37
N ALA A 65 8.90 -7.37 5.20
CA ALA A 65 10.01 -7.29 6.16
C ALA A 65 10.60 -5.88 6.33
N ASP A 66 10.46 -5.01 5.33
CA ASP A 66 11.03 -3.65 5.35
C ASP A 66 9.99 -2.58 5.70
N MET A 67 8.72 -2.97 5.88
CA MET A 67 7.58 -2.06 5.96
C MET A 67 7.69 -1.05 7.10
N GLU A 68 8.26 -1.47 8.24
CA GLU A 68 8.52 -0.59 9.39
C GLU A 68 9.57 0.49 9.06
N ASP A 69 10.64 0.14 8.37
CA ASP A 69 11.70 1.08 8.04
C ASP A 69 11.26 2.06 6.94
N VAL A 70 10.55 1.57 5.92
CA VAL A 70 9.88 2.43 4.93
C VAL A 70 8.89 3.38 5.60
N GLY A 71 8.14 2.92 6.60
CA GLY A 71 7.23 3.77 7.38
C GLY A 71 7.95 4.92 8.09
N LYS A 72 9.13 4.67 8.67
CA LYS A 72 9.96 5.71 9.30
C LYS A 72 10.50 6.70 8.27
N GLU A 73 10.94 6.22 7.11
CA GLU A 73 11.41 7.09 6.03
C GLU A 73 10.31 8.00 5.51
N LEU A 74 9.10 7.46 5.29
CA LEU A 74 7.93 8.23 4.88
C LEU A 74 7.54 9.28 5.93
N LEU A 75 7.57 8.94 7.22
CA LEU A 75 7.28 9.89 8.30
C LEU A 75 8.31 11.04 8.33
N ALA A 76 9.60 10.71 8.18
CA ALA A 76 10.66 11.70 8.14
C ALA A 76 10.53 12.62 6.90
N ALA A 77 10.23 12.05 5.74
CA ALA A 77 10.00 12.81 4.51
C ALA A 77 8.75 13.70 4.60
N GLY A 78 7.65 13.18 5.15
CA GLY A 78 6.41 13.92 5.38
C GLY A 78 6.60 15.09 6.35
N THR A 79 7.41 14.92 7.40
CA THR A 79 7.75 16.00 8.33
C THR A 79 8.49 17.13 7.62
N LYS A 80 9.51 16.81 6.81
CA LYS A 80 10.25 17.79 5.99
C LYS A 80 9.35 18.49 4.98
N LEU A 81 8.40 17.77 4.39
CA LEU A 81 7.44 18.33 3.45
C LEU A 81 6.55 19.38 4.14
N VAL A 82 6.02 19.07 5.33
CA VAL A 82 5.24 20.03 6.13
C VAL A 82 6.06 21.26 6.47
N GLU A 83 7.32 21.11 6.85
CA GLU A 83 8.21 22.26 7.12
C GLU A 83 8.46 23.13 5.89
N LYS A 84 8.60 22.51 4.71
CA LYS A 84 8.84 23.23 3.44
C LYS A 84 7.66 24.11 3.03
N TYR A 85 6.43 23.71 3.35
CA TYR A 85 5.20 24.39 2.94
C TYR A 85 4.43 25.07 4.10
N LYS A 86 5.05 25.17 5.28
CA LYS A 86 4.60 26.02 6.38
C LYS A 86 4.87 27.49 6.08
#